data_AF-A0A3D5KLV6-F1
#
_entry.id   AF-A0A3D5KLV6-F1
#
_cell.length_a   1.000
_cell.length_b   1.000
_cell.length_c   1.000
_cell.angle_alpha   90.00
_cell.angle_beta   90.00
_cell.angle_gamma   90.00
#
_symmetry.space_group_name_H-M   'P 1'
#
loop_
_entity.id
_entity.type
_entity.pdbx_description
1 polymer ?
#
loop_
_entity_poly.entity_id
_entity_poly.type
_entity_poly.pdbx_seq_one_letter_code
_entity_poly.pdbx_strand_id
1 'polypeptide(L)'
;MESMAAASKVATFLGKGEISVSPEVAYLIPGRCDLCGICVDQCPAKAINKGKNEVIINPISCHGCSICIPICPKEALDLRHTTEEQIIAQIKGIAEGEDMTPKIIAFMQKATAYGSADLGGQNRRSYSPEIRIIRVPSIARLGIKHVLHAFAAGADGIIFVEDDDSIFKEDMVRERVMLFKKGLGKFGIQPLRLQSTTTTLPQYEKTLTLFDDFVGRVKKMTPITQEKREEIKKYLEGKKIVA
;
A
#
# COMPACT_ATOMS: atom_id res chain seq x y z
N MET A 1 0.79 24.98 32.26
CA MET A 1 -0.40 24.31 31.68
C MET A 1 -0.03 23.07 30.89
N GLU A 2 1.00 23.10 30.03
CA GLU A 2 1.43 21.93 29.23
C GLU A 2 1.82 20.70 30.09
N SER A 3 2.50 20.90 31.23
CA SER A 3 2.87 19.82 32.14
C SER A 3 1.66 19.09 32.73
N MET A 4 0.59 19.82 33.05
CA MET A 4 -0.68 19.23 33.52
C MET A 4 -1.43 18.53 32.38
N ALA A 5 -1.40 19.08 31.17
CA ALA A 5 -2.00 18.43 30.00
C ALA A 5 -1.31 17.09 29.68
N ALA A 6 0.03 17.07 29.70
CA ALA A 6 0.82 15.86 29.55
C ALA A 6 0.52 14.86 30.68
N ALA A 7 0.53 15.29 31.94
CA ALA A 7 0.21 14.42 33.08
C ALA A 7 -1.21 13.85 33.00
N SER A 8 -2.19 14.67 32.62
CA SER A 8 -3.57 14.24 32.39
C SER A 8 -3.66 13.20 31.28
N LYS A 9 -3.00 13.41 30.14
CA LYS A 9 -2.97 12.44 29.03
C LYS A 9 -2.31 11.12 29.46
N VAL A 10 -1.20 11.19 30.19
CA VAL A 10 -0.53 10.00 30.74
C VAL A 10 -1.45 9.26 31.71
N ALA A 11 -2.18 9.97 32.57
CA ALA A 11 -3.15 9.37 33.49
C ALA A 11 -4.27 8.63 32.75
N THR A 12 -4.70 9.11 31.57
CA THR A 12 -5.67 8.35 30.75
C THR A 12 -5.13 7.04 30.18
N PHE A 13 -3.81 6.93 29.99
CA PHE A 13 -3.15 5.74 29.47
C PHE A 13 -2.80 4.74 30.58
N LEU A 14 -2.19 5.21 31.68
CA LEU A 14 -1.75 4.37 32.79
C LEU A 14 -2.87 4.06 33.80
N GLY A 15 -3.84 4.96 33.97
CA GLY A 15 -4.82 4.91 35.06
C GLY A 15 -5.84 3.76 34.98
N LYS A 16 -5.94 3.07 33.84
CA LYS A 16 -6.86 1.93 33.66
C LYS A 16 -6.22 0.57 33.97
N GLY A 17 -4.90 0.50 34.09
CA GLY A 17 -4.17 -0.78 34.30
C GLY A 17 -4.11 -1.70 33.08
N GLU A 18 -4.81 -1.38 31.98
CA GLU A 18 -4.79 -2.09 30.71
C GLU A 18 -4.68 -1.13 29.53
N ILE A 19 -4.13 -1.62 28.42
CA ILE A 19 -4.00 -0.87 27.18
C ILE A 19 -4.58 -1.68 26.02
N SER A 20 -5.31 -1.01 25.13
CA SER A 20 -5.74 -1.59 23.86
C SER A 20 -4.68 -1.30 22.81
N VAL A 21 -4.25 -2.35 22.10
CA VAL A 21 -3.32 -2.25 20.97
C VAL A 21 -4.06 -2.46 19.66
N SER A 22 -3.53 -1.92 18.57
CA SER A 22 -4.14 -2.10 17.25
C SER A 22 -4.18 -3.59 16.87
N PRO A 23 -5.31 -4.10 16.35
CA PRO A 23 -5.41 -5.49 15.87
C PRO A 23 -4.80 -5.69 14.48
N GLU A 24 -4.28 -4.63 13.84
CA GLU A 24 -3.70 -4.65 12.49
C GLU A 24 -2.26 -5.19 12.49
N VAL A 25 -2.13 -6.45 12.90
CA VAL A 25 -0.85 -7.14 13.04
C VAL A 25 -0.70 -8.24 12.00
N ALA A 26 0.54 -8.52 11.62
CA ALA A 26 0.85 -9.61 10.70
C ALA A 26 0.57 -10.97 11.34
N TYR A 27 0.19 -11.95 10.52
CA TYR A 27 -0.05 -13.33 10.94
C TYR A 27 0.45 -14.31 9.88
N LEU A 28 0.72 -15.55 10.32
CA LEU A 28 1.08 -16.64 9.42
C LEU A 28 -0.16 -17.37 8.94
N ILE A 29 -0.16 -17.70 7.65
CA ILE A 29 -1.12 -18.61 7.04
C ILE A 29 -0.65 -20.04 7.33
N PRO A 30 -1.47 -20.88 7.99
CA PRO A 30 -1.11 -22.25 8.33
C PRO A 30 -0.69 -23.06 7.09
N GLY A 31 0.39 -23.84 7.21
CA GLY A 31 0.85 -24.77 6.17
C GLY A 31 1.70 -24.17 5.05
N ARG A 32 1.88 -22.84 4.98
CA ARG A 32 2.67 -22.20 3.92
C ARG A 32 4.12 -21.87 4.29
N CYS A 33 4.41 -21.68 5.58
CA CYS A 33 5.74 -21.24 6.03
C CYS A 33 6.76 -22.40 6.00
N ASP A 34 7.93 -22.16 5.45
CA ASP A 34 9.06 -23.09 5.39
C ASP A 34 10.23 -22.70 6.34
N LEU A 35 10.00 -21.72 7.22
CA LEU A 35 10.97 -21.22 8.19
C LEU A 35 12.25 -20.62 7.57
N CYS A 36 12.20 -20.14 6.32
CA CYS A 36 13.37 -19.52 5.66
C CYS A 36 13.95 -18.31 6.41
N GLY A 37 13.14 -17.56 7.16
CA GLY A 37 13.59 -16.47 8.04
C GLY A 37 13.70 -15.09 7.40
N ILE A 38 13.45 -14.94 6.09
CA ILE A 38 13.55 -13.65 5.37
C ILE A 38 12.70 -12.55 6.06
N CYS A 39 11.51 -12.90 6.55
CA CYS A 39 10.64 -11.96 7.27
C CYS A 39 11.20 -11.49 8.62
N VAL A 40 12.02 -12.31 9.29
CA VAL A 40 12.70 -11.95 10.54
C VAL A 40 13.72 -10.86 10.25
N ASP A 41 14.57 -11.08 9.24
CA ASP A 41 15.66 -10.16 8.87
C ASP A 41 15.15 -8.80 8.41
N GLN A 42 14.00 -8.80 7.73
CA GLN A 42 13.39 -7.59 7.18
C GLN A 42 12.49 -6.83 8.17
N CYS A 43 12.29 -7.32 9.40
CA CYS A 43 11.40 -6.68 10.35
C CYS A 43 12.10 -5.53 11.11
N PRO A 44 11.78 -4.26 10.82
CA PRO A 44 12.46 -3.13 11.46
C PRO A 44 12.10 -3.00 12.95
N ALA A 45 10.90 -3.43 13.33
CA ALA A 45 10.44 -3.43 14.72
C ALA A 45 10.93 -4.65 15.52
N LYS A 46 11.67 -5.58 14.90
CA LYS A 46 12.08 -6.86 15.49
C LYS A 46 10.94 -7.63 16.16
N ALA A 47 9.73 -7.50 15.59
CA ALA A 47 8.53 -8.13 16.10
C ALA A 47 8.43 -9.61 15.70
N ILE A 48 9.22 -10.06 14.74
CA ILE A 48 9.18 -11.42 14.19
C ILE A 48 10.41 -12.18 14.68
N ASN A 49 10.21 -13.35 15.27
CA ASN A 49 11.27 -14.22 15.77
C ASN A 49 11.15 -15.61 15.14
N LYS A 50 12.29 -16.27 14.93
CA LYS A 50 12.33 -17.67 14.49
C LYS A 50 12.40 -18.58 15.72
N GLY A 51 11.31 -19.31 16.00
CA GLY A 51 11.28 -20.37 16.99
C GLY A 51 11.88 -21.67 16.44
N LYS A 52 11.79 -22.76 17.23
CA LYS A 52 12.30 -24.07 16.81
C LYS A 52 11.55 -24.65 15.61
N ASN A 53 10.22 -24.54 15.62
CA ASN A 53 9.33 -25.15 14.62
C ASN A 53 8.39 -24.15 13.93
N GLU A 54 8.42 -22.87 14.32
CA GLU A 54 7.53 -21.85 13.78
C GLU A 54 8.18 -20.47 13.77
N VAL A 55 7.65 -19.56 12.96
CA VAL A 55 7.94 -18.14 13.05
C VAL A 55 6.89 -17.51 13.98
N ILE A 56 7.33 -16.74 14.97
CA ILE A 56 6.46 -16.12 15.99
C ILE A 56 6.44 -14.61 15.77
N ILE A 57 5.25 -14.03 15.69
CA ILE A 57 5.04 -12.59 15.55
C ILE A 57 4.51 -12.06 16.88
N ASN A 58 5.25 -11.16 17.52
CA ASN A 58 4.79 -10.45 18.71
C ASN A 58 3.79 -9.36 18.31
N PRO A 59 2.50 -9.48 18.67
CA PRO A 59 1.48 -8.53 18.26
C PRO A 59 1.65 -7.16 18.93
N ILE A 60 2.30 -7.08 20.09
CA ILE A 60 2.53 -5.81 20.81
C ILE A 60 3.61 -4.98 20.10
N SER A 61 4.65 -5.64 19.58
CA SER A 61 5.74 -4.98 18.86
C SER A 61 5.46 -4.78 17.37
N CYS A 62 4.45 -5.46 16.80
CA CYS A 62 4.14 -5.37 15.39
C CYS A 62 3.43 -4.05 15.06
N HIS A 63 4.08 -3.17 14.31
CA HIS A 63 3.46 -1.90 13.89
C HIS A 63 2.54 -2.02 12.66
N GLY A 64 2.36 -3.23 12.10
CA GLY A 64 1.51 -3.45 10.92
C GLY A 64 2.05 -2.91 9.59
N CYS A 65 3.32 -2.51 9.50
CA CYS A 65 3.93 -1.91 8.30
C CYS A 65 3.94 -2.81 7.05
N SER A 66 3.74 -4.12 7.22
CA SER A 66 3.55 -5.09 6.12
C SER A 66 4.73 -5.33 5.16
N ILE A 67 5.94 -4.84 5.48
CA ILE A 67 7.17 -5.12 4.70
C ILE A 67 7.41 -6.63 4.53
N CYS A 68 7.09 -7.41 5.56
CA CYS A 68 7.32 -8.86 5.59
C CYS A 68 6.44 -9.68 4.64
N ILE A 69 5.34 -9.11 4.14
CA ILE A 69 4.36 -9.85 3.34
C ILE A 69 4.86 -10.08 1.89
N PRO A 70 5.14 -9.03 1.08
CA PRO A 70 5.54 -9.25 -0.31
C PRO A 70 6.97 -9.78 -0.48
N ILE A 71 7.77 -9.81 0.58
CA ILE A 71 9.11 -10.44 0.56
C ILE A 71 9.05 -11.95 0.87
N CYS A 72 7.91 -12.46 1.36
CA CYS A 72 7.75 -13.88 1.65
C CYS A 72 7.60 -14.68 0.35
N PRO A 73 8.56 -15.54 -0.02
CA PRO A 73 8.49 -16.30 -1.27
C PRO A 73 7.38 -17.36 -1.28
N LYS A 74 6.89 -17.74 -0.09
CA LYS A 74 5.80 -18.71 0.11
C LYS A 74 4.43 -18.06 0.28
N GLU A 75 4.34 -16.73 0.25
CA GLU A 75 3.11 -15.99 0.56
C GLU A 75 2.44 -16.49 1.85
N ALA A 76 3.26 -16.77 2.86
CA ALA A 76 2.85 -17.37 4.12
C ALA A 76 2.44 -16.33 5.17
N LEU A 77 2.53 -15.04 4.86
CA LEU A 77 2.24 -13.94 5.76
C LEU A 77 1.15 -13.07 5.18
N ASP A 78 0.30 -12.54 6.05
CA ASP A 78 -0.71 -11.56 5.69
C ASP A 78 -1.01 -10.62 6.88
N LEU A 79 -1.83 -9.58 6.67
CA LEU A 79 -2.17 -8.59 7.68
C LEU A 79 -3.65 -8.64 8.05
N ARG A 80 -3.96 -8.72 9.35
CA ARG A 80 -5.33 -8.58 9.83
C ARG A 80 -5.91 -7.21 9.44
N HIS A 81 -7.14 -7.20 8.94
CA HIS A 81 -7.88 -6.00 8.48
C HIS A 81 -7.29 -5.27 7.25
N THR A 82 -6.25 -5.81 6.62
CA THR A 82 -5.81 -5.41 5.28
C THR A 82 -5.21 -6.63 4.57
N THR A 83 -6.05 -7.65 4.40
CA THR A 83 -5.62 -8.91 3.77
C THR A 83 -5.32 -8.71 2.30
N GLU A 84 -4.58 -9.65 1.72
CA GLU A 84 -4.31 -9.66 0.28
C GLU A 84 -5.61 -9.60 -0.54
N GLU A 85 -6.61 -10.39 -0.15
CA GLU A 85 -7.92 -10.45 -0.80
C GLU A 85 -8.66 -9.12 -0.67
N GLN A 86 -8.58 -8.46 0.49
CA GLN A 86 -9.21 -7.16 0.72
C GLN A 86 -8.60 -6.06 -0.16
N ILE A 87 -7.28 -6.05 -0.34
CA ILE A 87 -6.63 -5.07 -1.24
C ILE A 87 -7.05 -5.35 -2.69
N ILE A 88 -7.03 -6.61 -3.14
CA ILE A 88 -7.45 -6.97 -4.50
C ILE A 88 -8.93 -6.65 -4.73
N ALA A 89 -9.80 -6.89 -3.75
CA ALA A 89 -11.21 -6.55 -3.83
C ALA A 89 -11.44 -5.03 -3.93
N GLN A 90 -10.71 -4.23 -3.15
CA GLN A 90 -10.75 -2.77 -3.27
C GLN A 90 -10.30 -2.32 -4.66
N ILE A 91 -9.19 -2.86 -5.18
CA ILE A 91 -8.68 -2.55 -6.51
C ILE A 91 -9.75 -2.82 -7.57
N LYS A 92 -10.37 -4.01 -7.55
CA LYS A 92 -11.44 -4.37 -8.49
C LYS A 92 -12.63 -3.43 -8.37
N GLY A 93 -13.13 -3.23 -7.14
CA GLY A 93 -14.31 -2.40 -6.89
C GLY A 93 -14.15 -0.95 -7.34
N ILE A 94 -12.95 -0.36 -7.24
CA ILE A 94 -12.71 1.01 -7.70
C ILE A 94 -12.31 1.10 -9.18
N ALA A 95 -11.75 0.06 -9.77
CA ALA A 95 -11.25 0.10 -11.14
C ALA A 95 -12.29 -0.36 -12.18
N GLU A 96 -13.20 -1.24 -11.80
CA GLU A 96 -14.23 -1.79 -12.68
C GLU A 96 -15.25 -0.72 -13.11
N GLY A 97 -15.91 -0.92 -14.26
CA GLY A 97 -16.90 -0.02 -14.86
C GLY A 97 -16.40 0.83 -16.03
N GLU A 98 -17.30 1.53 -16.71
CA GLU A 98 -16.99 2.40 -17.87
C GLU A 98 -17.40 3.86 -17.64
N ASP A 99 -17.69 4.21 -16.39
CA ASP A 99 -18.25 5.49 -15.94
C ASP A 99 -17.31 6.70 -16.12
N MET A 100 -15.99 6.47 -16.04
CA MET A 100 -15.01 7.55 -16.09
C MET A 100 -13.65 7.04 -16.56
N THR A 101 -13.02 7.78 -17.48
CA THR A 101 -11.66 7.51 -17.99
C THR A 101 -10.87 8.82 -18.11
N PRO A 102 -9.56 8.85 -17.79
CA PRO A 102 -8.77 7.74 -17.26
C PRO A 102 -9.10 7.42 -15.80
N LYS A 103 -8.85 6.18 -15.37
CA LYS A 103 -8.97 5.80 -13.94
C LYS A 103 -7.61 5.77 -13.29
N ILE A 104 -7.41 6.57 -12.26
CA ILE A 104 -6.14 6.63 -11.55
C ILE A 104 -6.32 6.09 -10.13
N ILE A 105 -5.55 5.07 -9.77
CA ILE A 105 -5.53 4.57 -8.40
C ILE A 105 -4.38 5.22 -7.64
N ALA A 106 -4.67 5.90 -6.54
CA ALA A 106 -3.67 6.40 -5.62
C ALA A 106 -3.58 5.47 -4.40
N PHE A 107 -2.54 4.66 -4.31
CA PHE A 107 -2.22 3.95 -3.07
C PHE A 107 -1.55 4.93 -2.11
N MET A 108 -2.18 5.16 -0.96
CA MET A 108 -1.67 6.09 0.05
C MET A 108 -1.43 5.36 1.36
N GLN A 109 -0.27 5.63 1.99
CA GLN A 109 -0.02 5.17 3.34
C GLN A 109 -1.07 5.72 4.32
N LYS A 110 -1.60 4.85 5.18
CA LYS A 110 -2.82 5.09 5.95
C LYS A 110 -2.77 6.26 6.95
N ALA A 111 -1.59 6.63 7.47
CA ALA A 111 -1.49 7.59 8.57
C ALA A 111 -1.25 9.00 8.04
N THR A 112 -0.05 9.30 7.57
CA THR A 112 0.36 10.66 7.20
C THR A 112 0.01 10.96 5.76
N ALA A 113 0.29 10.03 4.83
CA ALA A 113 0.04 10.26 3.42
C ALA A 113 -1.45 10.44 3.12
N TYR A 114 -2.31 9.53 3.60
CA TYR A 114 -3.76 9.70 3.48
C TYR A 114 -4.25 10.95 4.22
N GLY A 115 -3.64 11.27 5.37
CA GLY A 115 -3.89 12.52 6.09
C GLY A 115 -3.66 13.77 5.23
N SER A 116 -2.72 13.76 4.28
CA SER A 116 -2.53 14.86 3.33
C SER A 116 -3.76 15.04 2.43
N ALA A 117 -4.38 13.96 1.95
CA ALA A 117 -5.62 14.06 1.17
C ALA A 117 -6.79 14.56 2.03
N ASP A 118 -6.92 14.07 3.27
CA ASP A 118 -7.94 14.54 4.23
C ASP A 118 -7.78 16.03 4.54
N LEU A 119 -6.55 16.50 4.75
CA LEU A 119 -6.26 17.91 5.02
C LEU A 119 -6.55 18.78 3.79
N GLY A 120 -6.26 18.28 2.59
CA GLY A 120 -6.67 18.95 1.34
C GLY A 120 -8.19 19.14 1.26
N GLY A 121 -8.96 18.11 1.63
CA GLY A 121 -10.42 18.19 1.73
C GLY A 121 -10.89 19.23 2.77
N GLN A 122 -10.28 19.26 3.95
CA GLN A 122 -10.60 20.26 5.00
C GLN A 122 -10.30 21.69 4.56
N ASN A 123 -9.25 21.88 3.75
CA ASN A 123 -8.90 23.18 3.16
C ASN A 123 -9.66 23.48 1.86
N ARG A 124 -10.61 22.62 1.46
CA ARG A 124 -11.42 22.76 0.23
C ARG A 124 -10.58 22.85 -1.04
N ARG A 125 -9.38 22.25 -1.02
CA ARG A 125 -8.55 22.10 -2.22
C ARG A 125 -9.13 20.95 -3.05
N SER A 126 -9.78 21.30 -4.15
CA SER A 126 -10.24 20.33 -5.15
C SER A 126 -9.06 19.57 -5.75
N TYR A 127 -9.27 18.40 -6.32
CA TYR A 127 -8.32 17.70 -7.19
C TYR A 127 -9.12 16.89 -8.22
N SER A 128 -8.42 16.37 -9.24
CA SER A 128 -9.07 15.65 -10.35
C SER A 128 -9.95 14.47 -9.87
N PRO A 129 -11.22 14.39 -10.31
CA PRO A 129 -12.16 13.33 -9.89
C PRO A 129 -11.76 11.92 -10.37
N GLU A 130 -10.88 11.81 -11.36
CA GLU A 130 -10.31 10.56 -11.87
C GLU A 130 -9.48 9.79 -10.84
N ILE A 131 -9.09 10.44 -9.75
CA ILE A 131 -8.31 9.86 -8.66
C ILE A 131 -9.23 9.06 -7.73
N ARG A 132 -8.87 7.80 -7.52
CA ARG A 132 -9.52 6.90 -6.55
C ARG A 132 -8.47 6.42 -5.56
N ILE A 133 -8.64 6.75 -4.29
CA ILE A 133 -7.65 6.46 -3.25
C ILE A 133 -7.90 5.07 -2.63
N ILE A 134 -6.84 4.27 -2.52
CA ILE A 134 -6.80 3.06 -1.69
C ILE A 134 -5.82 3.30 -0.55
N ARG A 135 -6.28 3.13 0.69
CA ARG A 135 -5.42 3.17 1.87
C ARG A 135 -4.68 1.86 2.04
N VAL A 136 -3.38 1.94 2.26
CA VAL A 136 -2.53 0.79 2.60
C VAL A 136 -1.69 1.10 3.84
N PRO A 137 -1.28 0.10 4.62
CA PRO A 137 -0.43 0.32 5.80
C PRO A 137 0.90 1.00 5.46
N SER A 138 1.46 0.68 4.29
CA SER A 138 2.64 1.26 3.66
C SER A 138 2.67 0.81 2.21
N ILE A 139 3.36 1.55 1.33
CA ILE A 139 3.66 1.12 -0.03
C ILE A 139 4.48 -0.18 -0.03
N ALA A 140 5.21 -0.46 1.05
CA ALA A 140 5.90 -1.73 1.25
C ALA A 140 4.97 -2.95 1.25
N ARG A 141 3.66 -2.81 1.52
CA ARG A 141 2.67 -3.91 1.42
C ARG A 141 2.50 -4.39 -0.02
N LEU A 142 2.73 -3.50 -0.99
CA LEU A 142 2.39 -3.74 -2.37
C LEU A 142 3.48 -4.58 -3.06
N GLY A 143 3.06 -5.68 -3.66
CA GLY A 143 3.79 -6.42 -4.69
C GLY A 143 3.28 -6.11 -6.10
N ILE A 144 4.04 -6.56 -7.12
CA ILE A 144 3.69 -6.40 -8.54
C ILE A 144 2.28 -6.93 -8.88
N LYS A 145 1.81 -7.96 -8.17
CA LYS A 145 0.46 -8.51 -8.35
C LYS A 145 -0.65 -7.47 -8.19
N HIS A 146 -0.53 -6.54 -7.25
CA HIS A 146 -1.52 -5.47 -7.04
C HIS A 146 -1.56 -4.50 -8.22
N VAL A 147 -0.38 -4.11 -8.72
CA VAL A 147 -0.23 -3.25 -9.90
C VAL A 147 -0.85 -3.91 -11.13
N LEU A 148 -0.59 -5.21 -11.32
CA LEU A 148 -1.18 -5.98 -12.41
C LEU A 148 -2.69 -6.13 -12.26
N HIS A 149 -3.19 -6.41 -11.05
CA HIS A 149 -4.64 -6.44 -10.78
C HIS A 149 -5.30 -5.09 -11.08
N ALA A 150 -4.66 -3.98 -10.74
CA ALA A 150 -5.17 -2.63 -11.03
C ALA A 150 -5.30 -2.38 -12.53
N PHE A 151 -4.26 -2.67 -13.32
CA PHE A 151 -4.33 -2.52 -14.78
C PHE A 151 -5.30 -3.51 -15.42
N ALA A 152 -5.35 -4.76 -14.96
CA ALA A 152 -6.30 -5.75 -15.46
C ALA A 152 -7.76 -5.35 -15.19
N ALA A 153 -8.02 -4.69 -14.05
CA ALA A 153 -9.37 -4.29 -13.65
C ALA A 153 -9.87 -3.01 -14.31
N GLY A 154 -8.98 -2.16 -14.84
CA GLY A 154 -9.39 -0.95 -15.57
C GLY A 154 -8.56 0.31 -15.29
N ALA A 155 -7.59 0.28 -14.38
CA ALA A 155 -6.76 1.45 -14.09
C ALA A 155 -5.92 1.86 -15.32
N ASP A 156 -5.75 3.17 -15.53
CA ASP A 156 -4.88 3.76 -16.55
C ASP A 156 -3.58 4.29 -15.94
N GLY A 157 -3.57 4.58 -14.64
CA GLY A 157 -2.36 4.98 -13.95
C GLY A 157 -2.43 4.69 -12.47
N ILE A 158 -1.27 4.61 -11.83
CA ILE A 158 -1.15 4.34 -10.41
C ILE A 158 -0.17 5.31 -9.77
N ILE A 159 -0.59 5.93 -8.67
CA ILE A 159 0.23 6.78 -7.82
C ILE A 159 0.51 6.04 -6.51
N PHE A 160 1.74 6.13 -6.02
CA PHE A 160 2.15 5.64 -4.71
C PHE A 160 2.58 6.81 -3.83
N VAL A 161 1.92 7.00 -2.70
CA VAL A 161 2.22 8.07 -1.75
C VAL A 161 2.56 7.46 -0.40
N GLU A 162 3.80 7.66 0.03
CA GLU A 162 4.33 7.19 1.31
C GLU A 162 4.63 8.37 2.24
N ASP A 163 4.73 8.11 3.54
CA ASP A 163 5.15 9.10 4.51
C ASP A 163 6.69 9.28 4.50
N ASP A 164 7.17 10.53 4.49
CA ASP A 164 8.59 10.92 4.62
C ASP A 164 9.23 10.31 5.89
N ASP A 165 8.46 10.25 6.97
CA ASP A 165 8.92 9.75 8.28
C ASP A 165 8.75 8.25 8.44
N SER A 166 8.18 7.55 7.46
CA SER A 166 8.03 6.10 7.51
C SER A 166 9.37 5.37 7.53
N ILE A 167 9.33 4.10 7.92
CA ILE A 167 10.48 3.20 7.83
C ILE A 167 10.81 2.90 6.35
N PHE A 168 9.80 2.96 5.48
CA PHE A 168 9.94 2.71 4.06
C PHE A 168 10.28 4.02 3.33
N LYS A 169 11.52 4.46 3.51
CA LYS A 169 12.02 5.77 3.04
C LYS A 169 11.89 5.95 1.53
N GLU A 170 12.01 7.20 1.08
CA GLU A 170 11.82 7.61 -0.31
C GLU A 170 12.59 6.74 -1.32
N ASP A 171 13.86 6.42 -1.04
CA ASP A 171 14.67 5.58 -1.93
C ASP A 171 14.10 4.16 -2.06
N MET A 172 13.62 3.58 -0.96
CA MET A 172 12.98 2.25 -0.97
C MET A 172 11.67 2.27 -1.76
N VAL A 173 10.89 3.34 -1.66
CA VAL A 173 9.68 3.56 -2.46
C VAL A 173 10.04 3.64 -3.94
N ARG A 174 11.05 4.45 -4.29
CA ARG A 174 11.52 4.62 -5.67
C ARG A 174 12.02 3.29 -6.25
N GLU A 175 12.81 2.52 -5.50
CA GLU A 175 13.28 1.19 -5.89
C GLU A 175 12.12 0.22 -6.14
N ARG A 176 11.16 0.16 -5.20
CA ARG A 176 9.95 -0.69 -5.33
C ARG A 176 9.16 -0.36 -6.59
N VAL A 177 8.96 0.92 -6.86
CA VAL A 177 8.21 1.40 -8.03
C VAL A 177 9.01 1.17 -9.31
N MET A 178 10.35 1.26 -9.26
CA MET A 178 11.21 0.87 -10.38
C MET A 178 11.06 -0.62 -10.70
N LEU A 179 11.01 -1.50 -9.70
CA LEU A 179 10.75 -2.93 -9.90
C LEU A 179 9.37 -3.14 -10.55
N PHE A 180 8.35 -2.39 -10.14
CA PHE A 180 7.03 -2.45 -10.80
C PHE A 180 7.09 -2.00 -12.26
N LYS A 181 7.77 -0.88 -12.54
CA LYS A 181 7.98 -0.38 -13.91
C LYS A 181 8.67 -1.41 -14.78
N LYS A 182 9.71 -2.09 -14.28
CA LYS A 182 10.39 -3.19 -14.98
C LYS A 182 9.44 -4.36 -15.24
N GLY A 183 8.66 -4.76 -14.23
CA GLY A 183 7.67 -5.85 -14.36
C GLY A 183 6.57 -5.57 -15.39
N LEU A 184 6.15 -4.32 -15.53
CA LEU A 184 5.16 -3.89 -16.53
C LEU A 184 5.65 -3.95 -17.98
N GLY A 185 6.97 -3.89 -18.19
CA GLY A 185 7.56 -3.95 -19.53
C GLY A 185 7.15 -5.20 -20.31
N LYS A 186 6.91 -6.32 -19.61
CA LYS A 186 6.44 -7.58 -20.20
C LYS A 186 5.10 -7.44 -20.94
N PHE A 187 4.22 -6.55 -20.47
CA PHE A 187 2.87 -6.34 -21.01
C PHE A 187 2.79 -5.11 -21.92
N GLY A 188 3.93 -4.48 -22.23
CA GLY A 188 3.98 -3.26 -23.04
C GLY A 188 3.21 -2.08 -22.43
N ILE A 189 3.10 -2.03 -21.10
CA ILE A 189 2.52 -0.88 -20.37
C ILE A 189 3.63 0.14 -20.13
N GLN A 190 3.39 1.41 -20.49
CA GLN A 190 4.39 2.46 -20.34
C GLN A 190 4.74 2.70 -18.86
N PRO A 191 6.03 2.71 -18.49
CA PRO A 191 6.47 2.99 -17.11
C PRO A 191 5.98 4.31 -16.52
N LEU A 192 5.70 5.31 -17.38
CA LEU A 192 5.17 6.62 -16.97
C LEU A 192 3.74 6.58 -16.42
N ARG A 193 3.05 5.44 -16.53
CA ARG A 193 1.77 5.16 -15.87
C ARG A 193 1.92 4.81 -14.38
N LEU A 194 3.15 4.79 -13.86
CA LEU A 194 3.45 4.68 -12.45
C LEU A 194 4.20 5.92 -11.96
N GLN A 195 3.70 6.55 -10.90
CA GLN A 195 4.33 7.68 -10.24
C GLN A 195 4.40 7.43 -8.74
N SER A 196 5.47 7.89 -8.10
CA SER A 196 5.58 7.87 -6.65
C SER A 196 6.02 9.21 -6.11
N THR A 197 5.64 9.49 -4.86
CA THR A 197 6.16 10.60 -4.05
C THR A 197 6.11 10.18 -2.58
N THR A 198 6.85 10.89 -1.77
CA THR A 198 6.64 10.93 -0.32
C THR A 198 6.01 12.27 0.08
N THR A 199 5.39 12.31 1.27
CA THR A 199 4.76 13.51 1.83
C THR A 199 4.83 13.46 3.35
N THR A 200 4.76 14.64 3.97
CA THR A 200 4.50 14.81 5.40
C THR A 200 3.41 15.87 5.58
N LEU A 201 2.78 15.96 6.75
CA LEU A 201 1.80 17.00 7.02
C LEU A 201 2.49 18.33 7.36
N PRO A 202 2.00 19.49 6.85
CA PRO A 202 0.76 19.69 6.09
C PRO A 202 0.95 19.79 4.56
N GLN A 203 1.84 19.00 3.93
CA GLN A 203 2.15 19.10 2.49
C GLN A 203 1.05 18.55 1.55
N TYR A 204 -0.23 18.87 1.82
CA TYR A 204 -1.35 18.42 0.99
C TYR A 204 -1.30 19.02 -0.43
N GLU A 205 -0.86 20.27 -0.59
CA GLU A 205 -0.75 20.91 -1.92
C GLU A 205 0.20 20.15 -2.85
N LYS A 206 1.34 19.67 -2.33
CA LYS A 206 2.29 18.84 -3.08
C LYS A 206 1.62 17.57 -3.61
N THR A 207 0.85 16.90 -2.74
CA THR A 207 0.18 15.64 -3.07
C THR A 207 -0.96 15.85 -4.08
N LEU A 208 -1.79 16.86 -3.88
CA LEU A 208 -2.93 17.14 -4.76
C LEU A 208 -2.51 17.74 -6.10
N THR A 209 -1.46 18.56 -6.14
CA THR A 209 -0.86 19.01 -7.41
C THR A 209 -0.30 17.83 -8.20
N LEU A 210 0.35 16.86 -7.53
CA LEU A 210 0.81 15.64 -8.18
C LEU A 210 -0.35 14.84 -8.80
N PHE A 211 -1.50 14.78 -8.12
CA PHE A 211 -2.69 14.12 -8.66
C PHE A 211 -3.14 14.77 -9.97
N ASP A 212 -3.31 16.09 -9.97
CA ASP A 212 -3.76 16.86 -11.13
C ASP A 212 -2.76 16.70 -12.31
N ASP A 213 -1.47 16.86 -12.04
CA ASP A 213 -0.40 16.71 -13.04
C ASP A 213 -0.34 15.31 -13.63
N PHE A 214 -0.50 14.29 -12.79
CA PHE A 214 -0.46 12.91 -13.22
C PHE A 214 -1.68 12.54 -14.06
N VAL A 215 -2.87 13.01 -13.69
CA VAL A 215 -4.08 12.83 -14.52
C VAL A 215 -3.91 13.52 -15.87
N GLY A 216 -3.42 14.77 -15.88
CA GLY A 216 -3.13 15.51 -17.11
C GLY A 216 -2.11 14.80 -18.01
N ARG A 217 -1.13 14.13 -17.42
CA ARG A 217 -0.17 13.27 -18.15
C ARG A 217 -0.85 12.05 -18.75
N VAL A 218 -1.61 11.29 -17.96
CA VAL A 218 -2.25 10.05 -18.41
C VAL A 218 -3.31 10.31 -19.48
N LYS A 219 -4.04 11.43 -19.41
CA LYS A 219 -4.99 11.87 -20.45
C LYS A 219 -4.34 12.05 -21.83
N LYS A 220 -3.06 12.40 -21.89
CA LYS A 220 -2.29 12.58 -23.14
C LYS A 220 -1.68 11.28 -23.66
N MET A 221 -1.76 10.18 -22.90
CA MET A 221 -1.18 8.90 -23.28
C MET A 221 -2.19 8.04 -24.05
N THR A 222 -1.70 7.20 -24.95
CA THR A 222 -2.53 6.21 -25.66
C THR A 222 -3.19 5.26 -24.67
N PRO A 223 -4.53 5.13 -24.64
CA PRO A 223 -5.24 4.24 -23.71
C PRO A 223 -4.72 2.81 -23.74
N ILE A 224 -4.82 2.12 -22.60
CA ILE A 224 -4.46 0.70 -22.53
C ILE A 224 -5.59 -0.09 -23.21
N THR A 225 -5.24 -0.87 -24.23
CA THR A 225 -6.19 -1.69 -24.98
C THR A 225 -6.77 -2.80 -24.11
N GLN A 226 -7.99 -3.22 -24.42
CA GLN A 226 -8.65 -4.32 -23.73
C GLN A 226 -7.86 -5.62 -23.83
N GLU A 227 -7.24 -5.87 -24.99
CA GLU A 227 -6.35 -7.01 -25.21
C GLU A 227 -5.21 -7.10 -24.18
N LYS A 228 -4.53 -5.97 -23.89
CA LYS A 228 -3.46 -5.93 -22.87
C LYS A 228 -4.00 -6.20 -21.47
N ARG A 229 -5.20 -5.71 -21.15
CA ARG A 229 -5.84 -5.96 -19.84
C ARG A 229 -6.18 -7.44 -19.69
N GLU A 230 -6.69 -8.06 -20.74
CA GLU A 230 -6.99 -9.50 -20.77
C GLU A 230 -5.72 -10.36 -20.70
N GLU A 231 -4.63 -9.95 -21.34
CA GLU A 231 -3.33 -10.63 -21.23
C GLU A 231 -2.85 -10.66 -19.77
N ILE A 232 -2.92 -9.52 -19.07
CA ILE A 232 -2.54 -9.43 -17.65
C ILE A 232 -3.47 -10.30 -16.80
N LYS A 233 -4.78 -10.28 -17.07
CA LYS A 233 -5.76 -11.13 -16.37
C LYS A 233 -5.43 -12.61 -16.52
N LYS A 234 -5.14 -13.07 -17.74
CA LYS A 234 -4.71 -14.45 -18.03
C LYS A 234 -3.40 -14.80 -17.31
N TYR A 235 -2.43 -13.88 -17.26
CA TYR A 235 -1.19 -14.10 -16.52
C TYR A 235 -1.42 -14.28 -15.01
N LEU A 236 -2.32 -13.49 -14.42
CA LEU A 236 -2.68 -13.59 -13.00
C LEU A 236 -3.44 -14.90 -12.69
N GLU A 237 -4.33 -15.33 -13.58
CA GLU A 237 -5.06 -16.60 -13.46
C GLU A 237 -4.15 -17.83 -13.68
N GLY A 238 -3.20 -17.77 -14.61
CA GLY A 238 -2.20 -18.82 -14.85
C GLY A 238 -1.18 -18.96 -13.72
N LYS A 239 -1.06 -17.95 -12.87
CA LYS A 239 -0.31 -18.00 -11.61
C LYS A 239 -1.13 -18.53 -10.44
N LYS A 240 -2.32 -19.07 -10.68
CA LYS A 240 -3.30 -19.53 -9.68
C LYS A 240 -2.62 -19.98 -8.38
N ILE A 241 -2.70 -19.05 -7.43
CA ILE A 241 -2.68 -19.15 -5.97
C ILE A 241 -2.68 -20.62 -5.56
N VAL A 242 -1.50 -21.14 -5.22
CA VAL A 242 -1.39 -22.38 -4.45
C VAL A 242 -2.07 -22.06 -3.12
N ALA A 243 -3.26 -22.64 -2.94
CA ALA A 243 -4.01 -22.56 -1.69
C ALA A 243 -3.13 -23.08 -0.54
#